data_AF-A0A5J5EX90-F1
#
_entry.id   AF-A0A5J5EX90-F1
#
_cell.length_a   1.000
_cell.length_b   1.000
_cell.length_c   1.000
_cell.angle_alpha   90.00
_cell.angle_beta   90.00
_cell.angle_gamma   90.00
#
_symmetry.space_group_name_H-M   'P 1'
#
loop_
_entity.id
_entity.type
_entity.pdbx_description
1 polymer ?
#
loop_
_entity_poly.entity_id
_entity_poly.type
_entity_poly.pdbx_seq_one_letter_code
_entity_poly.pdbx_strand_id
1 'polypeptide(L)'
;MASQRQKTSSISPTGIRPISATNVVVPSLALTFDLPGIAYLEPRFANVRYVTNAPETENTRLLEKDSGWQGGLIGVVYEITPEDYAKILATEGGGAAYQDVIVETFPIPANSADAEPILAHTLLAPVLHVRGEAQPSKRYLDLIRMGADEHRLPQEYRTWLAGLQEYRRTSWRQSVGAVVWAALWLPLTLTLIVLTKVLAGGDGRAPHWILVLQRGLMTLMWASYDGGFKKMFGDGERTEI
;
A
#
# COMPACT_ATOMS: atom_id res chain seq x y z
N MET A 1 -4.58 -14.88 32.89
CA MET A 1 -5.20 -13.89 32.00
C MET A 1 -4.45 -13.96 30.67
N ALA A 2 -5.11 -14.47 29.63
CA ALA A 2 -4.48 -14.65 28.33
C ALA A 2 -4.16 -13.27 27.74
N SER A 3 -2.87 -12.94 27.63
CA SER A 3 -2.38 -11.76 26.92
C SER A 3 -2.82 -11.91 25.46
N GLN A 4 -3.90 -11.22 25.05
CA GLN A 4 -4.32 -11.19 23.65
C GLN A 4 -3.22 -10.49 22.84
N ARG A 5 -2.58 -11.23 21.93
CA ARG A 5 -1.54 -10.72 21.04
C ARG A 5 -2.11 -10.67 19.62
N GLN A 6 -1.74 -9.67 18.85
CA GLN A 6 -2.23 -9.48 17.48
C GLN A 6 -1.13 -9.75 16.47
N LYS A 7 -1.51 -10.32 15.34
CA LYS A 7 -0.61 -10.65 14.23
C LYS A 7 -0.99 -9.78 13.04
N THR A 8 -0.04 -9.05 12.48
CA THR A 8 -0.27 -8.16 11.33
C THR A 8 0.76 -8.40 10.23
N SER A 9 0.37 -8.23 8.97
CA SER A 9 1.25 -8.43 7.81
C SER A 9 1.78 -7.14 7.16
N SER A 10 1.65 -5.97 7.80
CA SER A 10 2.10 -4.68 7.26
C SER A 10 3.59 -4.41 7.53
N ILE A 11 4.21 -3.47 6.80
CA ILE A 11 5.57 -2.98 7.06
C ILE A 11 5.60 -2.38 8.46
N SER A 12 6.50 -2.81 9.34
CA SER A 12 6.57 -2.30 10.72
C SER A 12 6.69 -0.77 10.72
N PRO A 13 5.72 -0.02 11.28
CA PRO A 13 5.85 1.43 11.36
C PRO A 13 6.99 1.83 12.29
N THR A 14 7.55 3.01 12.05
CA THR A 14 8.62 3.57 12.89
C THR A 14 8.15 3.68 14.34
N GLY A 15 8.89 3.02 15.25
CA GLY A 15 8.62 3.05 16.70
C GLY A 15 7.86 1.84 17.25
N ILE A 16 7.51 0.85 16.42
CA ILE A 16 6.94 -0.43 16.88
C ILE A 16 8.03 -1.49 16.92
N ARG A 17 8.05 -2.29 17.99
CA ARG A 17 8.99 -3.41 18.15
C ARG A 17 8.22 -4.73 18.09
N PRO A 18 8.32 -5.50 16.99
CA PRO A 18 7.65 -6.77 16.90
C PRO A 18 8.20 -7.78 17.91
N ILE A 19 7.30 -8.57 18.50
CA ILE A 19 7.60 -9.68 19.41
C ILE A 19 8.22 -10.83 18.61
N SER A 20 7.65 -11.11 17.43
CA SER A 20 8.17 -12.07 16.48
C SER A 20 7.83 -11.64 15.05
N ALA A 21 8.60 -12.13 14.09
CA ALA A 21 8.39 -11.92 12.66
C ALA A 21 8.51 -13.27 11.94
N THR A 22 7.47 -13.66 11.19
CA THR A 22 7.40 -14.95 10.50
C THR A 22 7.11 -14.71 9.03
N ASN A 23 7.95 -15.23 8.14
CA ASN A 23 7.67 -15.19 6.70
C ASN A 23 6.46 -16.09 6.41
N VAL A 24 5.52 -15.59 5.61
CA VAL A 24 4.29 -16.31 5.28
C VAL A 24 3.95 -16.17 3.80
N VAL A 25 3.15 -17.11 3.30
CA VAL A 25 2.38 -16.99 2.07
C VAL A 25 0.90 -16.79 2.41
N VAL A 26 0.23 -15.97 1.60
CA VAL A 26 -1.21 -15.70 1.65
C VAL A 26 -1.78 -16.04 0.27
N PRO A 27 -2.22 -17.29 0.05
CA PRO A 27 -2.66 -17.77 -1.27
C PRO A 27 -3.87 -17.00 -1.81
N SER A 28 -4.70 -16.45 -0.93
CA SER A 28 -5.92 -15.72 -1.29
C SER A 28 -5.68 -14.30 -1.77
N LEU A 29 -4.49 -13.73 -1.58
CA LEU A 29 -4.17 -12.35 -1.93
C LEU A 29 -3.08 -12.25 -3.00
N ALA A 30 -3.10 -11.15 -3.77
CA ALA A 30 -2.03 -10.73 -4.67
C ALA A 30 -1.62 -9.28 -4.37
N LEU A 31 -0.33 -9.00 -4.55
CA LEU A 31 0.23 -7.65 -4.48
C LEU A 31 -0.12 -6.88 -5.77
N THR A 32 -0.66 -5.67 -5.62
CA THR A 32 -0.93 -4.74 -6.72
C THR A 32 -0.35 -3.35 -6.42
N PHE A 33 -0.28 -2.50 -7.46
CA PHE A 33 0.16 -1.10 -7.34
C PHE A 33 -0.93 -0.15 -7.84
N ASP A 34 -2.15 -0.34 -7.33
CA ASP A 34 -3.35 0.36 -7.80
C ASP A 34 -3.75 1.56 -6.93
N LEU A 35 -3.11 1.75 -5.77
CA LEU A 35 -3.43 2.83 -4.86
C LEU A 35 -2.80 4.15 -5.34
N PRO A 36 -3.59 5.20 -5.59
CA PRO A 36 -3.09 6.49 -6.04
C PRO A 36 -2.24 7.18 -4.97
N GLY A 37 -1.08 7.66 -5.38
CA GLY A 37 -0.24 8.57 -4.60
C GLY A 37 -0.19 9.96 -5.20
N ILE A 38 1.01 10.52 -5.33
CA ILE A 38 1.26 11.86 -5.85
C ILE A 38 1.86 11.75 -7.26
N ALA A 39 1.12 12.18 -8.28
CA ALA A 39 1.57 12.17 -9.67
C ALA A 39 2.97 12.80 -9.83
N TYR A 40 3.77 12.26 -10.76
CA TYR A 40 5.15 12.63 -11.06
C TYR A 40 6.20 12.40 -9.95
N LEU A 41 5.78 12.03 -8.73
CA LEU A 41 6.68 11.84 -7.57
C LEU A 41 6.60 10.41 -7.03
N GLU A 42 5.46 10.08 -6.46
CA GLU A 42 5.14 8.79 -5.83
C GLU A 42 3.78 8.35 -6.36
N PRO A 43 3.66 8.08 -7.67
CA PRO A 43 2.36 8.04 -8.32
C PRO A 43 1.49 6.89 -7.83
N ARG A 44 2.10 5.77 -7.42
CA ARG A 44 1.40 4.58 -6.94
C ARG A 44 2.04 3.94 -5.74
N PHE A 45 1.19 3.44 -4.85
CA PHE A 45 1.55 2.66 -3.68
C PHE A 45 1.01 1.23 -3.79
N ALA A 46 1.59 0.34 -2.99
CA ALA A 46 1.19 -1.04 -2.93
C ALA A 46 -0.20 -1.19 -2.30
N ASN A 47 -0.88 -2.24 -2.73
CA ASN A 47 -2.14 -2.68 -2.18
C ASN A 47 -2.24 -4.20 -2.32
N VAL A 48 -3.27 -4.79 -1.71
CA VAL A 48 -3.56 -6.21 -1.84
C VAL A 48 -4.97 -6.42 -2.36
N ARG A 49 -5.14 -7.49 -3.12
CA ARG A 49 -6.40 -7.83 -3.79
C ARG A 49 -6.64 -9.33 -3.72
N TYR A 50 -7.90 -9.74 -3.59
CA TYR A 50 -8.26 -11.16 -3.53
C TYR A 50 -8.19 -11.85 -4.89
N VAL A 51 -7.42 -12.94 -4.97
CA VAL A 51 -7.34 -13.79 -6.17
C VAL A 51 -8.61 -14.66 -6.24
N THR A 52 -9.03 -15.02 -7.46
CA THR A 52 -10.35 -15.50 -7.92
C THR A 52 -11.01 -16.68 -7.20
N ASN A 53 -10.47 -17.18 -6.09
CA ASN A 53 -11.12 -18.16 -5.20
C ASN A 53 -11.74 -17.54 -3.93
N ALA A 54 -11.74 -16.21 -3.79
CA ALA A 54 -12.40 -15.51 -2.68
C ALA A 54 -13.91 -15.32 -2.96
N PRO A 55 -14.78 -15.29 -1.91
CA PRO A 55 -16.21 -15.05 -2.09
C PRO A 55 -16.46 -13.79 -2.92
N GLU A 56 -17.33 -13.91 -3.92
CA GLU A 56 -17.67 -12.85 -4.87
C GLU A 56 -17.97 -11.53 -4.15
N THR A 57 -16.99 -10.64 -4.17
CA THR A 57 -17.14 -9.23 -3.79
C THR A 57 -16.70 -8.40 -4.98
N GLU A 58 -17.15 -7.15 -5.10
CA GLU A 58 -16.79 -6.25 -6.20
C GLU A 58 -15.26 -6.14 -6.44
N ASN A 59 -14.46 -6.51 -5.44
CA ASN A 59 -13.00 -6.60 -5.46
C ASN A 59 -12.42 -7.66 -6.43
N THR A 60 -13.17 -8.71 -6.78
CA THR A 60 -12.69 -9.84 -7.59
C THR A 60 -12.55 -9.48 -9.08
N ARG A 61 -13.35 -8.53 -9.59
CA ARG A 61 -13.42 -8.18 -11.02
C ARG A 61 -12.16 -7.49 -11.58
N LEU A 62 -11.25 -7.00 -10.74
CA LEU A 62 -10.07 -6.25 -11.18
C LEU A 62 -8.79 -7.09 -11.34
N LEU A 63 -8.81 -8.36 -10.95
CA LEU A 63 -7.62 -9.24 -10.97
C LEU A 63 -7.65 -10.28 -12.08
N GLU A 64 -8.59 -10.23 -13.01
CA GLU A 64 -8.55 -11.11 -14.17
C GLU A 64 -7.36 -10.72 -15.07
N LYS A 65 -6.28 -11.49 -14.92
CA LYS A 65 -5.08 -11.63 -15.77
C LYS A 65 -3.89 -10.70 -15.48
N ASP A 66 -2.73 -11.36 -15.33
CA ASP A 66 -1.37 -10.82 -15.55
C ASP A 66 -0.65 -10.02 -14.44
N SER A 67 -0.78 -10.41 -13.16
CA SER A 67 0.26 -10.03 -12.17
C SER A 67 1.62 -10.72 -12.42
N GLY A 68 1.68 -11.70 -13.34
CA GLY A 68 2.84 -12.55 -13.64
C GLY A 68 3.24 -13.50 -12.51
N TRP A 69 2.84 -13.21 -11.27
CA TRP A 69 3.11 -14.01 -10.07
C TRP A 69 1.88 -14.79 -9.62
N GLN A 70 2.02 -16.12 -9.56
CA GLN A 70 0.94 -17.04 -9.19
C GLN A 70 1.06 -17.60 -7.77
N GLY A 71 2.15 -17.30 -7.05
CA GLY A 71 2.45 -17.88 -5.74
C GLY A 71 1.70 -17.27 -4.56
N GLY A 72 0.69 -16.42 -4.79
CA GLY A 72 0.01 -15.64 -3.74
C GLY A 72 0.89 -14.54 -3.13
N LEU A 73 0.34 -13.73 -2.24
CA LEU A 73 1.11 -12.68 -1.57
C LEU A 73 2.10 -13.33 -0.60
N ILE A 74 3.39 -13.02 -0.76
CA ILE A 74 4.41 -13.41 0.21
C ILE A 74 4.77 -12.18 1.03
N GLY A 75 4.78 -12.34 2.35
CA GLY A 75 5.02 -11.25 3.28
C GLY A 75 5.54 -11.74 4.63
N VAL A 76 5.46 -10.87 5.61
CA VAL A 76 5.94 -11.11 6.97
C VAL A 76 4.79 -10.84 7.92
N VAL A 77 4.48 -11.81 8.78
CA VAL A 77 3.56 -11.63 9.91
C VAL A 77 4.35 -11.22 11.13
N TYR A 78 4.05 -10.03 11.64
CA TYR A 78 4.55 -9.50 12.89
C TYR A 78 3.57 -9.79 14.02
N GLU A 79 4.05 -10.42 15.07
CA GLU A 79 3.35 -10.49 16.35
C GLU A 79 3.64 -9.22 17.13
N ILE A 80 2.60 -8.49 17.51
CA ILE A 80 2.69 -7.20 18.20
C ILE A 80 1.70 -7.11 19.35
N THR A 81 1.92 -6.14 20.23
CA THR A 81 0.99 -5.83 21.32
C THR A 81 -0.27 -5.15 20.77
N PRO A 82 -1.43 -5.29 21.44
CA PRO A 82 -2.64 -4.55 21.06
C PRO A 82 -2.46 -3.03 21.08
N GLU A 83 -1.62 -2.52 21.98
CA GLU A 83 -1.29 -1.09 22.06
C GLU A 83 -0.53 -0.62 20.82
N ASP A 84 0.42 -1.41 20.35
CA ASP A 84 1.14 -1.11 19.12
C ASP A 84 0.23 -1.26 17.90
N TYR A 85 -0.65 -2.27 17.86
CA TYR A 85 -1.62 -2.41 16.78
C TYR A 85 -2.57 -1.21 16.68
N ALA A 86 -3.04 -0.68 17.81
CA ALA A 86 -3.84 0.55 17.83
C ALA A 86 -3.07 1.74 17.24
N LYS A 87 -1.76 1.84 17.49
CA LYS A 87 -0.89 2.85 16.85
C LYS A 87 -0.78 2.61 15.35
N ILE A 88 -0.60 1.37 14.89
CA ILE A 88 -0.59 1.03 13.46
C ILE A 88 -1.86 1.54 12.80
N LEU A 89 -3.03 1.14 13.33
CA LEU A 89 -4.32 1.55 12.78
C LEU A 89 -4.49 3.07 12.74
N ALA A 90 -4.01 3.79 13.76
CA ALA A 90 -4.03 5.25 13.77
C ALA A 90 -3.11 5.87 12.70
N THR A 91 -1.95 5.26 12.43
CA THR A 91 -0.95 5.80 11.49
C THR A 91 -1.12 5.38 10.03
N GLU A 92 -1.61 4.16 9.78
CA GLU A 92 -1.84 3.62 8.43
C GLU A 92 -3.20 4.05 7.85
N GLY A 93 -4.00 4.82 8.60
CA GLY A 93 -5.29 5.34 8.15
C GLY A 93 -6.42 4.32 8.26
N GLY A 94 -6.33 3.41 9.23
CA GLY A 94 -7.35 2.41 9.57
C GLY A 94 -8.68 3.09 9.90
N GLY A 95 -9.59 3.06 8.93
CA GLY A 95 -10.92 3.70 8.99
C GLY A 95 -11.16 4.82 7.97
N ALA A 96 -10.12 5.36 7.32
CA ALA A 96 -10.28 6.43 6.32
C ALA A 96 -10.00 5.97 4.88
N ALA A 97 -8.97 5.13 4.68
CA ALA A 97 -8.50 4.67 3.36
C ALA A 97 -8.32 3.14 3.24
N TYR A 98 -8.10 2.43 4.36
CA TYR A 98 -7.93 0.98 4.39
C TYR A 98 -8.97 0.29 5.28
N GLN A 99 -9.40 -0.90 4.86
CA GLN A 99 -10.19 -1.86 5.63
C GLN A 99 -9.25 -2.87 6.28
N ASP A 100 -9.43 -3.08 7.58
CA ASP A 100 -8.77 -4.16 8.31
C ASP A 100 -9.51 -5.48 8.03
N VAL A 101 -8.80 -6.45 7.45
CA VAL A 101 -9.33 -7.77 7.12
C VAL A 101 -8.44 -8.86 7.71
N ILE A 102 -9.07 -9.96 8.13
CA ILE A 102 -8.36 -11.14 8.62
C ILE A 102 -8.16 -12.10 7.46
N VAL A 103 -6.92 -12.56 7.28
CA VAL A 103 -6.54 -13.53 6.24
C VAL A 103 -5.80 -14.71 6.83
N GLU A 104 -5.98 -15.87 6.20
CA GLU A 104 -5.21 -17.08 6.48
C GLU A 104 -3.81 -16.96 5.87
N THR A 105 -2.80 -17.17 6.70
CA THR A 105 -1.40 -17.10 6.29
C THR A 105 -0.67 -18.38 6.66
N PHE A 106 0.25 -18.83 5.82
CA PHE A 106 0.95 -20.10 6.00
C PHE A 106 2.46 -19.84 6.13
N PRO A 107 3.12 -20.30 7.21
CA PRO A 107 4.56 -20.08 7.44
C PRO A 107 5.46 -20.60 6.32
N ILE A 108 6.57 -19.88 6.08
CA ILE A 108 7.64 -20.25 5.15
C ILE A 108 8.95 -20.45 5.93
N PRO A 109 9.69 -21.57 5.74
CA PRO A 109 9.34 -22.71 4.88
C PRO A 109 8.15 -23.49 5.45
N ALA A 110 7.27 -23.97 4.57
CA ALA A 110 6.14 -24.78 4.95
C ALA A 110 6.65 -26.12 5.51
N ASN A 111 6.79 -26.21 6.83
CA ASN A 111 7.01 -27.47 7.48
C ASN A 111 5.65 -28.20 7.50
N SER A 112 5.42 -28.98 6.44
CA SER A 112 4.22 -29.78 6.14
C SER A 112 3.03 -29.02 5.50
N ALA A 113 2.34 -29.71 4.59
CA ALA A 113 1.06 -29.30 4.01
C ALA A 113 -0.08 -29.22 5.06
N ASP A 114 0.20 -29.64 6.30
CA ASP A 114 -0.72 -29.68 7.43
C ASP A 114 -0.44 -28.57 8.46
N ALA A 115 0.43 -27.60 8.13
CA ALA A 115 0.71 -26.48 9.03
C ALA A 115 -0.58 -25.66 9.26
N GLU A 116 -0.98 -25.52 10.53
CA GLU A 116 -2.15 -24.72 10.89
C GLU A 116 -1.98 -23.27 10.42
N PRO A 117 -2.99 -22.68 9.76
CA PRO A 117 -2.91 -21.31 9.27
C PRO A 117 -2.81 -20.34 10.45
N ILE A 118 -1.94 -19.34 10.28
CA ILE A 118 -1.88 -18.18 11.17
C ILE A 118 -2.91 -17.17 10.65
N LEU A 119 -3.93 -16.88 11.46
CA LEU A 119 -4.83 -15.76 11.20
C LEU A 119 -4.10 -14.45 11.49
N ALA A 120 -4.04 -13.56 10.49
CA ALA A 120 -3.37 -12.27 10.59
C ALA A 120 -4.24 -11.15 10.04
N HIS A 121 -4.13 -9.97 10.66
CA HIS A 121 -4.72 -8.73 10.20
C HIS A 121 -3.88 -8.13 9.07
N THR A 122 -4.55 -7.66 8.03
CA THR A 122 -3.94 -6.92 6.92
C THR A 122 -4.83 -5.78 6.48
N LEU A 123 -4.23 -4.75 5.91
CA LEU A 123 -4.93 -3.55 5.47
C LEU A 123 -5.14 -3.59 3.96
N LEU A 124 -6.40 -3.51 3.54
CA LEU A 124 -6.81 -3.51 2.14
C LEU A 124 -7.50 -2.19 1.78
N ALA A 125 -7.02 -1.48 0.77
CA ALA A 125 -7.69 -0.25 0.33
C ALA A 125 -8.88 -0.61 -0.59
N PRO A 126 -10.10 -0.11 -0.38
CA PRO A 126 -11.28 -0.47 -1.19
C PRO A 126 -11.11 -0.12 -2.67
N VAL A 127 -11.77 -0.87 -3.56
CA VAL A 127 -11.73 -0.66 -5.01
C VAL A 127 -12.18 0.74 -5.45
N LEU A 128 -13.08 1.39 -4.71
CA LEU A 128 -13.53 2.76 -5.01
C LEU A 128 -12.38 3.80 -5.08
N HIS A 129 -11.19 3.46 -4.57
CA HIS A 129 -10.03 4.33 -4.54
C HIS A 129 -8.95 3.95 -5.56
N VAL A 130 -9.20 3.01 -6.47
CA VAL A 130 -8.19 2.53 -7.42
C VAL A 130 -8.21 3.30 -8.73
N ARG A 131 -7.05 3.35 -9.38
CA ARG A 131 -6.90 3.80 -10.76
C ARG A 131 -6.21 2.68 -11.56
N GLY A 132 -6.35 2.65 -12.88
CA GLY A 132 -5.81 1.60 -13.75
C GLY A 132 -4.28 1.43 -13.70
N GLU A 133 -3.73 0.53 -14.50
CA GLU A 133 -2.30 0.17 -14.52
C GLU A 133 -1.36 1.39 -14.52
N ALA A 134 -0.54 1.49 -13.48
CA ALA A 134 0.46 2.53 -13.31
C ALA A 134 1.66 2.00 -12.51
N GLN A 135 2.76 2.74 -12.51
CA GLN A 135 4.04 2.28 -11.99
C GLN A 135 4.34 2.91 -10.63
N PRO A 136 4.75 2.16 -9.61
CA PRO A 136 5.28 2.71 -8.36
C PRO A 136 6.62 3.43 -8.59
N SER A 137 6.98 4.37 -7.72
CA SER A 137 8.29 5.03 -7.84
C SER A 137 9.44 4.07 -7.58
N LYS A 138 10.62 4.38 -8.13
CA LYS A 138 11.86 3.65 -7.82
C LYS A 138 12.11 3.59 -6.31
N ARG A 139 12.03 4.73 -5.62
CA ARG A 139 12.30 4.82 -4.18
C ARG A 139 11.37 3.89 -3.40
N TYR A 140 10.10 3.83 -3.76
CA TYR A 140 9.12 2.97 -3.11
C TYR A 140 9.35 1.49 -3.40
N LEU A 141 9.66 1.11 -4.65
CA LEU A 141 10.05 -0.26 -4.97
C LEU A 141 11.32 -0.69 -4.24
N ASP A 142 12.32 0.19 -4.14
CA ASP A 142 13.55 -0.10 -3.40
C ASP A 142 13.23 -0.42 -1.93
N LEU A 143 12.29 0.30 -1.27
CA LEU A 143 11.85 -0.03 0.08
C LEU A 143 11.24 -1.43 0.19
N ILE A 144 10.38 -1.81 -0.77
CA ILE A 144 9.78 -3.15 -0.81
C ILE A 144 10.85 -4.23 -1.01
N ARG A 145 11.79 -4.00 -1.94
CA ARG A 145 12.89 -4.92 -2.25
C ARG A 145 13.83 -5.08 -1.05
N MET A 146 14.21 -3.97 -0.40
CA MET A 146 15.04 -3.99 0.80
C MET A 146 14.35 -4.74 1.95
N GLY A 147 13.06 -4.51 2.18
CA GLY A 147 12.30 -5.27 3.18
C GLY A 147 12.24 -6.77 2.85
N ALA A 148 12.04 -7.12 1.58
CA ALA A 148 12.07 -8.51 1.13
C ALA A 148 13.45 -9.17 1.36
N ASP A 149 14.53 -8.42 1.18
CA ASP A 149 15.90 -8.88 1.45
C ASP A 149 16.22 -9.00 2.94
N GLU A 150 15.83 -8.01 3.74
CA GLU A 150 15.99 -7.98 5.20
C GLU A 150 15.35 -9.20 5.85
N HIS A 151 14.12 -9.54 5.41
CA HIS A 151 13.39 -10.71 5.89
C HIS A 151 13.73 -12.01 5.16
N ARG A 152 14.67 -11.97 4.20
CA ARG A 152 15.10 -13.15 3.42
C ARG A 152 13.92 -13.91 2.83
N LEU A 153 12.98 -13.17 2.20
CA LEU A 153 11.86 -13.78 1.49
C LEU A 153 12.37 -14.75 0.40
N PRO A 154 11.57 -15.76 -0.01
CA PRO A 154 11.96 -16.73 -1.03
C PRO A 154 12.59 -16.11 -2.28
N GLN A 155 13.64 -16.75 -2.80
CA GLN A 155 14.42 -16.23 -3.92
C GLN A 155 13.57 -15.96 -5.18
N GLU A 156 12.59 -16.82 -5.45
CA GLU A 156 11.67 -16.66 -6.59
C GLU A 156 10.84 -15.38 -6.45
N TYR A 157 10.34 -15.09 -5.25
CA TYR A 157 9.57 -13.89 -4.98
C TYR A 157 10.41 -12.62 -5.10
N ARG A 158 11.65 -12.64 -4.59
CA ARG A 158 12.58 -11.51 -4.72
C ARG A 158 12.95 -11.25 -6.18
N THR A 159 13.12 -12.31 -6.98
CA THR A 159 13.37 -12.19 -8.41
C THR A 159 12.18 -11.53 -9.12
N TRP A 160 10.95 -11.93 -8.77
CA TRP A 160 9.75 -11.27 -9.28
C TRP A 160 9.66 -9.79 -8.87
N LEU A 161 9.91 -9.45 -7.60
CA LEU A 161 9.95 -8.05 -7.12
C LEU A 161 11.02 -7.21 -7.84
N ALA A 162 12.16 -7.80 -8.20
CA ALA A 162 13.21 -7.15 -8.96
C ALA A 162 12.76 -6.84 -10.41
N GLY A 163 11.88 -7.66 -10.98
CA GLY A 163 11.31 -7.46 -12.32
C GLY A 163 10.21 -6.38 -12.41
N LEU A 164 9.69 -5.90 -11.27
CA LEU A 164 8.66 -4.86 -11.26
C LEU A 164 9.16 -3.56 -11.90
N GLN A 165 8.35 -3.02 -12.82
CA GLN A 165 8.66 -1.77 -13.50
C GLN A 165 8.49 -0.56 -12.59
N GLU A 166 9.54 0.24 -12.47
CA GLU A 166 9.52 1.51 -11.75
C GLU A 166 9.10 2.67 -12.66
N TYR A 167 8.41 3.65 -12.07
CA TYR A 167 8.14 4.92 -12.70
C TYR A 167 9.44 5.73 -12.86
N ARG A 168 9.69 6.18 -14.08
CA ARG A 168 10.76 7.11 -14.43
C ARG A 168 10.20 8.26 -15.26
N ARG A 169 10.70 9.46 -14.99
CA ARG A 169 10.49 10.62 -15.84
C ARG A 169 11.51 10.54 -16.97
N THR A 170 11.05 10.39 -18.20
CA THR A 170 11.90 10.26 -19.40
C THR A 170 11.89 11.53 -20.23
N SER A 171 10.81 12.32 -20.18
CA SER A 171 10.70 13.56 -20.94
C SER A 171 10.98 14.81 -20.09
N TRP A 172 11.51 15.85 -20.74
CA TRP A 172 11.68 17.16 -20.10
C TRP A 172 10.33 17.77 -19.69
N ARG A 173 9.25 17.46 -20.46
CA ARG A 173 7.87 17.88 -20.15
C ARG A 173 7.40 17.29 -18.82
N GLN A 174 7.65 15.99 -18.58
CA GLN A 174 7.34 15.35 -17.29
C GLN A 174 8.15 15.96 -16.16
N SER A 175 9.39 16.36 -16.42
CA SER A 175 10.26 17.00 -15.42
C SER A 175 9.73 18.39 -15.02
N VAL A 176 9.34 19.22 -15.99
CA VAL A 176 8.69 20.51 -15.73
C VAL A 176 7.34 20.31 -15.03
N GLY A 177 6.54 19.37 -15.52
CA GLY A 177 5.25 18.99 -14.92
C GLY A 177 5.40 18.59 -13.45
N ALA A 178 6.42 17.80 -13.11
CA ALA A 178 6.72 17.41 -11.75
C ALA A 178 7.00 18.62 -10.83
N VAL A 179 7.78 19.59 -11.31
CA VAL A 179 8.09 20.80 -10.54
C VAL A 179 6.85 21.66 -10.34
N VAL A 180 6.08 21.90 -11.41
CA VAL A 180 4.84 22.70 -11.34
C VAL A 180 3.81 22.01 -10.43
N TRP A 181 3.66 20.69 -10.56
CA TRP A 181 2.77 19.88 -9.73
C TRP A 181 3.17 19.94 -8.26
N ALA A 182 4.45 19.75 -7.95
CA ALA A 182 4.96 19.82 -6.59
C ALA A 182 4.75 21.23 -6.00
N ALA A 183 5.07 22.28 -6.74
CA ALA A 183 4.90 23.65 -6.28
C ALA A 183 3.42 23.99 -5.96
N LEU A 184 2.49 23.45 -6.76
CA LEU A 184 1.06 23.67 -6.58
C LEU A 184 0.48 22.85 -5.41
N TRP A 185 0.74 21.55 -5.39
CA TRP A 185 0.01 20.62 -4.51
C TRP A 185 0.76 20.22 -3.25
N LEU A 186 2.10 20.18 -3.26
CA LEU A 186 2.86 19.69 -2.10
C LEU A 186 2.69 20.58 -0.85
N PRO A 187 2.68 21.93 -0.93
CA PRO A 187 2.41 22.76 0.25
C PRO A 187 1.02 22.50 0.85
N LEU A 188 0.00 22.32 0.01
CA LEU A 188 -1.37 22.04 0.43
C LEU A 188 -1.49 20.67 1.10
N THR A 189 -0.89 19.63 0.52
CA THR A 189 -0.92 18.27 1.09
C THR A 189 -0.15 18.20 2.39
N LEU A 190 1.04 18.81 2.48
CA LEU A 190 1.83 18.84 3.72
C LEU A 190 1.11 19.61 4.83
N THR A 191 0.50 20.76 4.51
CA THR A 191 -0.30 21.52 5.48
C THR A 191 -1.44 20.67 6.02
N LEU A 192 -2.14 19.94 5.16
CA LEU A 192 -3.24 19.08 5.57
C LEU A 192 -2.77 17.88 6.41
N ILE A 193 -1.63 17.26 6.07
CA ILE A 193 -1.02 16.18 6.88
C ILE A 193 -0.65 16.68 8.27
N VAL A 194 -0.02 17.85 8.38
CA VAL A 194 0.33 18.45 9.67
C VAL A 194 -0.93 18.77 10.46
N LEU A 195 -1.94 19.36 9.83
CA LEU A 195 -3.21 19.70 10.48
C LEU A 195 -3.93 18.46 11.02
N THR A 196 -3.94 17.36 10.26
CA THR A 196 -4.48 16.06 10.69
C THR A 196 -3.79 15.56 11.96
N LYS A 197 -2.46 15.68 12.04
CA LYS A 197 -1.69 15.27 13.23
C LYS A 197 -1.94 16.18 14.43
N VAL A 198 -2.02 17.49 14.21
CA VAL A 198 -2.26 18.48 15.28
C VAL A 198 -3.68 18.37 15.85
N LEU A 199 -4.66 18.04 15.01
CA LEU A 199 -6.06 17.92 15.40
C LEU A 199 -6.48 16.49 15.76
N ALA A 200 -5.58 15.51 15.70
CA ALA A 200 -5.88 14.14 16.12
C ALA A 200 -6.26 14.12 17.61
N GLY A 201 -7.35 13.42 17.93
CA GLY A 201 -7.82 13.24 19.30
C GLY A 201 -6.92 12.35 20.14
N GLY A 202 -7.27 12.15 21.42
CA GLY A 202 -6.54 11.23 22.31
C GLY A 202 -6.57 9.76 21.85
N ASP A 203 -7.46 9.41 20.92
CA ASP A 203 -7.54 8.11 20.25
C ASP A 203 -6.70 8.04 18.96
N GLY A 204 -5.96 9.10 18.63
CA GLY A 204 -5.12 9.20 17.43
C GLY A 204 -5.91 9.44 16.14
N ARG A 205 -7.24 9.60 16.19
CA ARG A 205 -8.08 9.80 15.01
C ARG A 205 -8.31 11.28 14.73
N ALA A 206 -8.24 11.64 13.45
CA ALA A 206 -8.54 13.00 13.01
C ALA A 206 -10.06 13.25 12.93
N PRO A 207 -10.53 14.49 13.17
CA PRO A 207 -11.92 14.87 12.98
C PRO A 207 -12.45 14.50 11.59
N HIS A 208 -13.69 14.01 11.53
CA HIS A 208 -14.30 13.54 10.29
C HIS A 208 -14.25 14.57 9.15
N TRP A 209 -14.43 15.85 9.45
CA TRP A 209 -14.37 16.91 8.44
C TRP A 209 -12.99 17.05 7.78
N ILE A 210 -11.89 16.73 8.50
CA ILE A 210 -10.54 16.71 7.94
C ILE A 210 -10.40 15.55 6.96
N LEU A 211 -10.96 14.38 7.28
CA LEU A 211 -10.95 13.22 6.40
C LEU A 211 -11.73 13.50 5.10
N VAL A 212 -12.88 14.19 5.20
CA VAL A 212 -13.64 14.64 4.03
C VAL A 212 -12.83 15.65 3.21
N LEU A 213 -12.16 16.61 3.85
CA LEU A 213 -11.29 17.57 3.18
C LEU A 213 -10.11 16.89 2.46
N GLN A 214 -9.48 15.91 3.09
CA GLN A 214 -8.41 15.10 2.48
C GLN A 214 -8.88 14.35 1.24
N ARG A 215 -10.04 13.69 1.32
CA ARG A 215 -10.66 13.03 0.17
C ARG A 215 -10.94 14.03 -0.96
N GLY A 216 -11.54 15.17 -0.63
CA GLY A 216 -11.82 16.24 -1.60
C GLY A 216 -10.55 16.79 -2.27
N LEU A 217 -9.48 17.02 -1.49
CA LEU A 217 -8.19 17.47 -2.02
C LEU A 217 -7.61 16.43 -2.99
N MET A 218 -7.61 15.15 -2.62
CA MET A 218 -7.14 14.07 -3.50
C MET A 218 -7.97 13.98 -4.78
N THR A 219 -9.31 14.06 -4.69
CA THR A 219 -10.19 14.09 -5.87
C THR A 219 -9.86 15.28 -6.78
N LEU A 220 -9.64 16.47 -6.21
CA LEU A 220 -9.32 17.67 -6.98
C LEU A 220 -7.95 17.58 -7.64
N MET A 221 -6.95 17.06 -6.93
CA MET A 221 -5.62 16.77 -7.49
C MET A 221 -5.79 15.89 -8.73
N TRP A 222 -6.40 14.71 -8.60
CA TRP A 222 -6.56 13.79 -9.72
C TRP A 222 -7.41 14.36 -10.87
N ALA A 223 -8.47 15.11 -10.57
CA ALA A 223 -9.24 15.81 -11.60
C ALA A 223 -8.39 16.83 -12.38
N SER A 224 -7.54 17.59 -11.68
CA SER A 224 -6.60 18.52 -12.35
C SER A 224 -5.54 17.79 -13.17
N TYR A 225 -5.11 16.60 -12.72
CA TYR A 225 -4.17 15.76 -13.43
C TYR A 225 -4.74 15.25 -14.74
N ASP A 226 -5.90 14.59 -14.67
CA ASP A 226 -6.59 13.99 -15.83
C ASP A 226 -7.10 15.07 -16.80
N GLY A 227 -7.57 16.19 -16.26
CA GLY A 227 -8.11 17.31 -17.01
C GLY A 227 -7.05 18.05 -17.83
N GLY A 228 -5.87 18.28 -17.24
CA GLY A 228 -4.85 19.19 -17.79
C GLY A 228 -3.41 18.69 -17.72
N PHE A 229 -2.89 18.33 -16.54
CA PHE A 229 -1.45 18.07 -16.40
C PHE A 229 -0.96 16.92 -17.28
N LYS A 230 -1.68 15.80 -17.32
CA LYS A 230 -1.30 14.65 -18.16
C LYS A 230 -1.16 15.05 -19.63
N LYS A 231 -2.07 15.88 -20.14
CA LYS A 231 -2.08 16.33 -21.54
C LYS A 231 -0.94 17.32 -21.82
N MET A 232 -0.67 18.22 -20.89
CA MET A 232 0.32 19.28 -21.05
C MET A 232 1.76 18.82 -20.78
N PHE A 233 1.96 17.97 -19.79
CA PHE A 233 3.28 17.60 -19.27
C PHE A 233 3.64 16.13 -19.45
N GLY A 234 2.73 15.30 -19.97
CA GLY A 234 2.94 13.86 -20.13
C GLY A 234 2.49 13.07 -18.90
N ASP A 235 2.62 11.74 -18.99
CA ASP A 235 2.09 10.80 -18.00
C ASP A 235 2.90 10.88 -16.68
N GLY A 236 2.23 11.32 -15.61
CA GLY A 236 2.77 11.35 -14.26
C GLY A 236 2.63 10.02 -13.51
N GLU A 237 2.01 9.01 -14.11
CA GLU A 237 1.75 7.68 -13.53
C GLU A 237 2.53 6.56 -14.23
N ARG A 238 3.06 6.81 -15.43
CA ARG A 238 3.80 5.83 -16.25
C ARG A 238 5.02 6.45 -16.92
N THR A 239 6.05 5.62 -17.09
CA THR A 239 7.23 5.94 -17.90
C THR A 239 6.84 5.99 -19.37
N GLU A 240 7.11 7.13 -20.03
CA GLU A 240 6.93 7.27 -21.48
C GLU A 240 8.15 6.66 -22.19
N ILE A 241 7.91 5.82 -23.19
CA ILE A 241 8.96 5.20 -24.04
C ILE A 241 9.21 6.10 -25.25
#